data_AF-A0A918XKZ6-F1
#
_entry.id   AF-A0A918XKZ6-F1
#
_cell.length_a   1.000
_cell.length_b   1.000
_cell.length_c   1.000
_cell.angle_alpha   90.00
_cell.angle_beta   90.00
_cell.angle_gamma   90.00
#
_symmetry.space_group_name_H-M   'P 1'
#
loop_
_entity.id
_entity.type
_entity.pdbx_description
1 polymer ?
#
loop_
_entity_poly.entity_id
_entity_poly.type
_entity_poly.pdbx_seq_one_letter_code
_entity_poly.pdbx_strand_id
1 'polypeptide(L)'
;MRARPDACGPAPRVRAAVHTRVPVRVPEAERRTRPLSVALKLTRMNDSLVWIDCEMTGLDFENDALIEVACLITDGELNILDEGIDVVVKPPQAALDGMGDFVRDMHTTSGLLDELDKGLTLQEAENAVLEHIRQYVREPGKAPLCGNSIATDRTFLARDMKRIDEFLHYRMIDVSSIKELLRRWFPRVYYAGPEKAGGHRALADITESIHELRYYRAAGFVPEPGPSTAVARAVAADITEGGDGKQAREAASAAEAAGLEEK
;
A
#
# COMPACT_ATOMS: atom_id res chain seq x y z
N MET A 1 -77.27 22.98 11.60
CA MET A 1 -78.20 24.01 12.14
C MET A 1 -77.43 24.82 13.16
N ARG A 2 -77.64 26.14 13.13
CA ARG A 2 -76.80 27.22 13.70
C ARG A 2 -76.56 27.11 15.22
N ALA A 3 -75.37 27.52 15.69
CA ALA A 3 -75.19 28.72 16.53
C ALA A 3 -73.83 28.70 17.26
N ARG A 4 -73.00 29.72 17.00
CA ARG A 4 -72.21 30.38 18.06
C ARG A 4 -73.10 31.44 18.73
N PRO A 5 -72.85 31.79 20.00
CA PRO A 5 -72.40 33.17 20.32
C PRO A 5 -71.28 33.18 21.40
N ASP A 6 -70.27 34.04 21.30
CA ASP A 6 -70.12 35.38 21.96
C ASP A 6 -69.98 35.30 23.49
N ALA A 7 -69.19 36.05 24.25
CA ALA A 7 -68.11 37.04 24.08
C ALA A 7 -67.70 37.48 25.51
N CYS A 8 -66.57 38.20 25.65
CA CYS A 8 -66.19 39.07 26.80
C CYS A 8 -65.74 38.34 28.11
N GLY A 9 -64.70 38.70 28.87
CA GLY A 9 -63.85 39.89 29.02
C GLY A 9 -62.64 39.58 29.97
N PRO A 10 -61.92 40.58 30.52
CA PRO A 10 -60.47 40.50 30.77
C PRO A 10 -59.99 40.02 32.16
N ALA A 11 -58.68 39.77 32.22
CA ALA A 11 -57.89 39.16 33.30
C ALA A 11 -57.79 39.94 34.63
N PRO A 12 -57.30 39.25 35.68
CA PRO A 12 -56.25 39.84 36.51
C PRO A 12 -55.03 38.92 36.64
N ARG A 13 -53.85 39.55 36.61
CA ARG A 13 -52.54 38.94 36.84
C ARG A 13 -52.40 38.54 38.31
N VAL A 14 -51.99 37.29 38.56
CA VAL A 14 -51.45 36.85 39.85
C VAL A 14 -50.07 36.27 39.61
N ARG A 15 -49.08 36.85 40.31
CA ARG A 15 -47.67 36.44 40.33
C ARG A 15 -47.57 35.03 40.94
N ALA A 16 -46.99 34.09 40.21
CA ALA A 16 -46.60 32.79 40.75
C ALA A 16 -45.09 32.76 41.00
N ALA A 17 -44.73 32.35 42.21
CA ALA A 17 -43.37 32.26 42.73
C ALA A 17 -42.54 31.21 41.99
N VAL A 18 -41.27 31.56 41.80
CA VAL A 18 -40.20 30.77 41.21
C VAL A 18 -40.00 29.47 42.01
N HIS A 19 -40.39 28.33 41.44
CA HIS A 19 -39.90 27.02 41.86
C HIS A 19 -38.54 26.78 41.19
N THR A 20 -37.48 26.84 41.97
CA THR A 20 -36.14 26.41 41.58
C THR A 20 -36.15 24.90 41.29
N ARG A 21 -36.15 24.54 40.00
CA ARG A 21 -35.88 23.17 39.55
C ARG A 21 -34.39 22.92 39.60
N VAL A 22 -33.99 22.00 40.47
CA VAL A 22 -32.67 21.37 40.48
C VAL A 22 -32.44 20.66 39.14
N PRO A 23 -31.34 20.93 38.41
CA PRO A 23 -31.03 20.17 37.21
C PRO A 23 -30.55 18.76 37.59
N VAL A 24 -31.24 17.76 37.07
CA VAL A 24 -30.80 16.36 37.08
C VAL A 24 -29.54 16.28 36.21
N ARG A 25 -28.39 15.99 36.83
CA ARG A 25 -27.15 15.66 36.13
C ARG A 25 -27.34 14.34 35.38
N VAL A 26 -27.24 14.39 34.06
CA VAL A 26 -27.06 13.20 33.22
C VAL A 26 -25.60 12.74 33.43
N PRO A 27 -25.33 11.45 33.72
CA PRO A 27 -23.96 10.96 33.75
C PRO A 27 -23.34 11.05 32.36
N GLU A 28 -22.19 11.69 32.26
CA GLU A 28 -21.38 11.77 31.05
C GLU A 28 -20.91 10.34 30.72
N ALA A 29 -21.59 9.71 29.77
CA ALA A 29 -21.20 8.40 29.26
C ALA A 29 -19.80 8.50 28.65
N GLU A 30 -18.92 7.66 29.19
CA GLU A 30 -17.57 7.33 28.73
C GLU A 30 -17.33 7.67 27.26
N ARG A 31 -16.61 8.78 27.00
CA ARG A 31 -15.78 8.86 25.80
C ARG A 31 -14.73 7.75 25.95
N ARG A 32 -15.00 6.58 25.39
CA ARG A 32 -14.00 5.52 25.18
C ARG A 32 -12.85 6.13 24.36
N THR A 33 -11.83 6.62 25.04
CA THR A 33 -10.53 6.87 24.44
C THR A 33 -10.00 5.52 23.98
N ARG A 34 -10.05 5.25 22.67
CA ARG A 34 -9.25 4.16 22.10
C ARG A 34 -7.81 4.40 22.52
N PRO A 35 -7.10 3.44 23.14
CA PRO A 35 -5.71 3.66 23.49
C PRO A 35 -4.93 3.97 22.21
N LEU A 36 -4.09 5.01 22.24
CA LEU A 36 -3.26 5.47 21.13
C LEU A 36 -2.50 4.32 20.46
N SER A 37 -2.13 3.28 21.21
CA SER A 37 -1.47 2.07 20.72
C SER A 37 -2.33 1.24 19.76
N VAL A 38 -3.64 1.13 19.98
CA VAL A 38 -4.57 0.41 19.09
C VAL A 38 -4.88 1.27 17.86
N ALA A 39 -5.02 2.58 18.04
CA ALA A 39 -5.23 3.50 16.93
C ALA A 39 -4.01 3.56 15.99
N LEU A 40 -2.77 3.63 16.52
CA LEU A 40 -1.53 3.51 15.74
C LEU A 40 -1.42 2.15 15.04
N LYS A 41 -1.75 1.06 15.74
CA LYS A 41 -1.72 -0.29 15.15
C LYS A 41 -2.75 -0.43 14.02
N LEU A 42 -3.93 0.17 14.15
CA LEU A 42 -4.96 0.22 13.09
C LEU A 42 -4.61 1.18 11.95
N THR A 43 -3.94 2.31 12.20
CA THR A 43 -3.48 3.20 11.12
C THR A 43 -2.37 2.53 10.32
N ARG A 44 -1.41 1.86 10.99
CA ARG A 44 -0.39 1.04 10.30
C ARG A 44 -0.98 -0.08 9.45
N MET A 45 -2.10 -0.68 9.85
CA MET A 45 -2.78 -1.71 9.05
C MET A 45 -3.39 -1.15 7.75
N ASN A 46 -3.80 0.12 7.72
CA ASN A 46 -4.35 0.75 6.51
C ASN A 46 -3.27 1.19 5.51
N ASP A 47 -2.01 1.22 5.94
CA ASP A 47 -0.84 1.54 5.11
C ASP A 47 -0.03 0.28 4.75
N SER A 48 -0.65 -0.90 4.83
CA SER A 48 0.02 -2.16 4.47
C SER A 48 0.33 -2.18 2.98
N LEU A 49 1.51 -2.69 2.65
CA LEU A 49 1.97 -2.93 1.28
C LEU A 49 1.97 -4.43 1.02
N VAL A 50 1.38 -4.85 -0.10
CA VAL A 50 1.31 -6.26 -0.50
C VAL A 50 2.36 -6.50 -1.57
N TRP A 51 3.38 -7.27 -1.22
CA TRP A 51 4.49 -7.62 -2.10
C TRP A 51 4.24 -8.99 -2.70
N ILE A 52 4.26 -9.09 -4.03
CA ILE A 52 4.11 -10.37 -4.73
C ILE A 52 5.20 -10.48 -5.79
N ASP A 53 5.69 -11.68 -5.97
CA ASP A 53 6.48 -12.10 -7.14
C ASP A 53 5.90 -13.42 -7.62
N CYS A 54 5.83 -13.55 -8.94
CA CYS A 54 5.32 -14.73 -9.61
C CYS A 54 6.41 -15.32 -10.50
N GLU A 55 6.52 -16.64 -10.48
CA GLU A 55 7.27 -17.37 -11.51
C GLU A 55 6.29 -17.87 -12.57
N MET A 56 6.70 -17.81 -13.84
CA MET A 56 5.88 -18.23 -14.98
C MET A 56 6.64 -19.19 -15.90
N THR A 57 5.92 -19.91 -16.75
CA THR A 57 6.52 -20.70 -17.83
C THR A 57 7.07 -19.85 -18.99
N GLY A 58 6.79 -18.55 -18.97
CA GLY A 58 7.25 -17.56 -19.94
C GLY A 58 6.48 -16.24 -19.79
N LEU A 59 6.48 -15.41 -20.84
CA LEU A 59 5.88 -14.06 -20.85
C LEU A 59 4.77 -13.89 -21.89
N ASP A 60 4.27 -14.99 -22.47
CA ASP A 60 3.06 -15.00 -23.29
C ASP A 60 1.83 -15.00 -22.37
N PHE A 61 1.16 -13.86 -22.27
CA PHE A 61 -0.01 -13.68 -21.42
C PHE A 61 -1.23 -14.52 -21.82
N GLU A 62 -1.23 -15.18 -22.98
CA GLU A 62 -2.30 -16.09 -23.39
C GLU A 62 -1.94 -17.55 -23.07
N ASN A 63 -0.68 -17.96 -23.32
CA ASN A 63 -0.30 -19.37 -23.32
C ASN A 63 0.55 -19.82 -22.13
N ASP A 64 1.35 -18.92 -21.54
CA ASP A 64 2.20 -19.25 -20.41
C ASP A 64 1.41 -19.33 -19.12
N ALA A 65 1.84 -20.16 -18.18
CA ALA A 65 1.18 -20.38 -16.89
C ALA A 65 1.98 -19.77 -15.75
N LEU A 66 1.28 -19.24 -14.75
CA LEU A 66 1.81 -18.90 -13.44
C LEU A 66 2.04 -20.20 -12.65
N ILE A 67 3.25 -20.38 -12.11
CA ILE A 67 3.73 -21.65 -11.52
C ILE A 67 4.30 -21.53 -10.11
N GLU A 68 4.60 -20.32 -9.64
CA GLU A 68 4.90 -20.04 -8.23
C GLU A 68 4.36 -18.65 -7.90
N VAL A 69 3.85 -18.46 -6.68
CA VAL A 69 3.47 -17.15 -6.15
C VAL A 69 3.95 -17.04 -4.72
N ALA A 70 4.79 -16.05 -4.46
CA ALA A 70 5.11 -15.65 -3.10
C ALA A 70 4.42 -14.34 -2.76
N CYS A 71 4.05 -14.18 -1.49
CA CYS A 71 3.47 -12.95 -0.97
C CYS A 71 4.09 -12.61 0.39
N LEU A 72 4.48 -11.35 0.57
CA LEU A 72 4.92 -10.77 1.83
C LEU A 72 4.15 -9.48 2.11
N ILE A 73 3.95 -9.20 3.40
CA ILE A 73 3.32 -7.95 3.84
C ILE A 73 4.33 -7.10 4.59
N THR A 74 4.40 -5.82 4.23
CA THR A 74 5.11 -4.82 5.02
C THR A 74 4.15 -3.73 5.52
N ASP A 75 4.54 -3.02 6.57
CA ASP A 75 3.96 -1.69 6.83
C ASP A 75 4.50 -0.65 5.82
N GLY A 76 3.98 0.59 5.89
CA GLY A 76 4.42 1.70 5.05
C GLY A 76 5.89 2.12 5.25
N GLU A 77 6.54 1.59 6.30
CA GLU A 77 7.95 1.81 6.61
C GLU A 77 8.86 0.70 6.08
N LEU A 78 8.29 -0.26 5.34
CA LEU A 78 8.98 -1.42 4.77
C LEU A 78 9.47 -2.43 5.82
N ASN A 79 8.85 -2.44 7.00
CA ASN A 79 9.07 -3.50 7.98
C ASN A 79 8.23 -4.72 7.60
N ILE A 80 8.89 -5.85 7.36
CA ILE A 80 8.25 -7.14 7.10
C ILE A 80 7.45 -7.58 8.34
N LEU A 81 6.19 -7.94 8.14
CA LEU A 81 5.24 -8.23 9.22
C LEU A 81 5.18 -9.72 9.60
N ASP A 82 5.58 -10.62 8.69
CA ASP A 82 5.67 -12.06 8.92
C ASP A 82 6.64 -12.76 7.94
N GLU A 83 6.65 -14.10 7.94
CA GLU A 83 7.51 -14.92 7.08
C GLU A 83 7.01 -14.99 5.62
N GLY A 84 5.82 -14.45 5.32
CA GLY A 84 5.17 -14.56 4.02
C GLY A 84 4.51 -15.91 3.76
N ILE A 85 4.06 -16.08 2.53
CA ILE A 85 3.56 -17.33 1.98
C ILE A 85 4.23 -17.58 0.63
N ASP A 86 4.56 -18.84 0.34
CA ASP A 86 5.12 -19.28 -0.92
C ASP A 86 4.35 -20.51 -1.41
N VAL A 87 3.82 -20.45 -2.61
CA VAL A 87 2.91 -21.45 -3.17
C VAL A 87 3.30 -21.81 -4.59
N VAL A 88 3.68 -23.07 -4.78
CA VAL A 88 3.87 -23.67 -6.11
C VAL A 88 2.51 -24.05 -6.70
N VAL A 89 2.29 -23.68 -7.95
CA VAL A 89 1.06 -23.94 -8.72
C VAL A 89 1.36 -24.97 -9.81
N LYS A 90 0.57 -26.04 -9.87
CA LYS A 90 0.72 -27.05 -10.91
C LYS A 90 0.20 -26.53 -12.26
N PRO A 91 1.05 -26.33 -13.28
CA PRO A 91 0.59 -25.84 -14.58
C PRO A 91 -0.06 -26.96 -15.42
N PRO A 92 -0.86 -26.60 -16.43
CA PRO A 92 -1.24 -27.52 -17.49
C PRO A 92 -0.01 -28.02 -18.26
N GLN A 93 -0.05 -29.27 -18.73
CA GLN A 93 1.07 -29.87 -19.48
C GLN A 93 1.45 -29.06 -20.73
N ALA A 94 0.48 -28.45 -21.42
CA ALA A 94 0.75 -27.64 -22.61
C ALA A 94 1.67 -26.44 -22.33
N ALA A 95 1.55 -25.80 -21.14
CA ALA A 95 2.43 -24.69 -20.76
C ALA A 95 3.85 -25.19 -20.45
N LEU A 96 3.98 -26.38 -19.86
CA LEU A 96 5.29 -27.02 -19.66
C LEU A 96 5.96 -27.41 -20.98
N ASP A 97 5.19 -27.92 -21.93
CA ASP A 97 5.69 -28.33 -23.25
C ASP A 97 6.10 -27.09 -24.07
N GLY A 98 5.40 -25.97 -23.90
CA GLY A 98 5.68 -24.69 -24.56
C GLY A 98 6.80 -23.86 -23.92
N MET A 99 7.29 -24.24 -22.73
CA MET A 99 8.34 -23.52 -22.02
C MET A 99 9.66 -23.57 -22.80
N GLY A 100 10.15 -22.39 -23.19
CA GLY A 100 11.41 -22.22 -23.92
C GLY A 100 12.65 -22.56 -23.10
N ASP A 101 13.75 -22.87 -23.78
CA ASP A 101 14.99 -23.41 -23.17
C ASP A 101 15.54 -22.53 -22.04
N PHE A 102 15.55 -21.20 -22.23
CA PHE A 102 16.04 -20.27 -21.21
C PHE A 102 15.25 -20.37 -19.89
N VAL A 103 13.91 -20.36 -19.97
CA VAL A 103 13.04 -20.43 -18.79
C VAL A 103 13.13 -21.82 -18.16
N ARG A 104 13.22 -22.87 -18.98
CA ARG A 104 13.40 -24.24 -18.51
C ARG A 104 14.69 -24.42 -17.73
N ASP A 105 15.82 -23.93 -18.25
CA ASP A 105 17.12 -24.04 -17.59
C ASP A 105 17.14 -23.27 -16.26
N MET A 106 16.50 -22.08 -16.25
CA MET A 106 16.34 -21.27 -15.05
C MET A 106 15.56 -22.02 -13.95
N HIS A 107 14.38 -22.55 -14.27
CA HIS A 107 13.53 -23.28 -13.32
C HIS A 107 14.07 -24.66 -12.94
N THR A 108 14.91 -25.25 -13.80
CA THR A 108 15.67 -26.46 -13.45
C THR A 108 16.74 -26.12 -12.40
N THR A 109 17.45 -25.01 -12.60
CA THR A 109 18.54 -24.58 -11.69
C THR A 109 18.01 -24.15 -10.32
N SER A 110 16.83 -23.49 -10.28
CA SER A 110 16.18 -23.11 -9.02
C SER A 110 15.52 -24.29 -8.27
N GLY A 111 15.38 -25.44 -8.94
CA GLY A 111 14.69 -26.62 -8.43
C GLY A 111 13.16 -26.54 -8.53
N LEU A 112 12.60 -25.44 -9.05
CA LEU A 112 11.15 -25.24 -9.13
C LEU A 112 10.45 -26.33 -9.97
N LEU A 113 11.06 -26.78 -11.07
CA LEU A 113 10.46 -27.82 -11.93
C LEU A 113 10.17 -29.12 -11.18
N ASP A 114 10.98 -29.48 -10.18
CA ASP A 114 10.83 -30.72 -9.39
C ASP A 114 9.65 -30.62 -8.38
N GLU A 115 9.18 -29.40 -8.11
CA GLU A 115 8.10 -29.11 -7.17
C GLU A 115 6.73 -29.03 -7.85
N LEU A 116 6.68 -28.67 -9.15
CA LEU A 116 5.45 -28.39 -9.90
C LEU A 116 4.43 -29.53 -9.85
N ASP A 117 4.90 -30.78 -9.86
CA ASP A 117 4.01 -31.94 -9.87
C ASP A 117 3.19 -32.11 -8.59
N LYS A 118 3.72 -31.58 -7.47
CA LYS A 118 3.10 -31.54 -6.14
C LYS A 118 2.42 -30.20 -5.84
N GLY A 119 2.51 -29.25 -6.78
CA GLY A 119 1.91 -27.92 -6.64
C GLY A 119 0.40 -27.97 -6.45
N LEU A 120 -0.14 -26.89 -5.91
CA LEU A 120 -1.57 -26.71 -5.73
C LEU A 120 -2.27 -26.46 -7.06
N THR A 121 -3.59 -26.66 -7.08
CA THR A 121 -4.40 -26.08 -8.16
C THR A 121 -4.39 -24.56 -8.07
N LEU A 122 -4.61 -23.89 -9.20
CA LEU A 122 -4.67 -22.43 -9.25
C LEU A 122 -5.68 -21.83 -8.25
N GLN A 123 -6.84 -22.48 -8.10
CA GLN A 123 -7.88 -22.05 -7.16
C GLN A 123 -7.44 -22.20 -5.69
N GLU A 124 -6.75 -23.28 -5.35
CA GLU A 124 -6.22 -23.50 -3.99
C GLU A 124 -5.13 -22.48 -3.67
N ALA A 125 -4.23 -22.20 -4.63
CA ALA A 125 -3.21 -21.19 -4.50
C ALA A 125 -3.79 -19.78 -4.32
N GLU A 126 -4.76 -19.39 -5.16
CA GLU A 126 -5.46 -18.10 -5.01
C GLU A 126 -6.11 -17.98 -3.62
N ASN A 127 -6.76 -19.04 -3.14
CA ASN A 127 -7.37 -19.05 -1.82
C ASN A 127 -6.34 -18.87 -0.69
N ALA A 128 -5.21 -19.59 -0.77
CA ALA A 128 -4.17 -19.52 0.25
C ALA A 128 -3.53 -18.12 0.32
N VAL A 129 -3.16 -17.56 -0.83
CA VAL A 129 -2.55 -16.22 -0.91
C VAL A 129 -3.54 -15.13 -0.50
N LEU A 130 -4.80 -15.21 -0.96
CA LEU A 130 -5.82 -14.22 -0.59
C LEU A 130 -6.15 -14.27 0.92
N GLU A 131 -6.19 -15.46 1.52
CA GLU A 131 -6.41 -15.60 2.96
C GLU A 131 -5.25 -14.98 3.74
N HIS A 132 -4.00 -15.21 3.32
CA HIS A 132 -2.82 -14.57 3.91
C HIS A 132 -2.91 -13.04 3.83
N ILE A 133 -3.22 -12.47 2.66
CA ILE A 133 -3.38 -11.02 2.48
C ILE A 133 -4.44 -10.43 3.43
N ARG A 134 -5.58 -11.12 3.60
CA ARG A 134 -6.72 -10.66 4.42
C ARG A 134 -6.42 -10.59 5.91
N GLN A 135 -5.39 -11.26 6.39
CA GLN A 135 -4.95 -11.13 7.79
C GLN A 135 -4.45 -9.71 8.11
N TYR A 136 -3.93 -9.01 7.09
CA TYR A 136 -3.33 -7.69 7.23
C TYR A 136 -4.16 -6.58 6.56
N VAL A 137 -4.72 -6.85 5.39
CA VAL A 137 -5.52 -5.90 4.62
C VAL A 137 -7.00 -6.19 4.83
N ARG A 138 -7.69 -5.35 5.60
CA ARG A 138 -9.11 -5.58 5.97
C ARG A 138 -10.11 -5.08 4.94
N GLU A 139 -9.78 -4.00 4.26
CA GLU A 139 -10.66 -3.32 3.31
C GLU A 139 -10.14 -3.54 1.88
N PRO A 140 -10.96 -4.10 0.96
CA PRO A 140 -10.61 -4.19 -0.45
C PRO A 140 -10.25 -2.82 -1.04
N GLY A 141 -9.32 -2.81 -2.00
CA GLY A 141 -8.92 -1.60 -2.71
C GLY A 141 -8.13 -0.60 -1.85
N LYS A 142 -7.47 -1.03 -0.77
CA LYS A 142 -6.61 -0.15 0.03
C LYS A 142 -5.12 -0.36 -0.26
N ALA A 143 -4.64 -1.60 -0.14
CA ALA A 143 -3.23 -1.90 -0.29
C ALA A 143 -2.82 -1.96 -1.77
N PRO A 144 -1.75 -1.25 -2.20
CA PRO A 144 -1.21 -1.40 -3.53
C PRO A 144 -0.40 -2.70 -3.66
N LEU A 145 -0.31 -3.20 -4.90
CA LEU A 145 0.58 -4.29 -5.27
C LEU A 145 2.01 -3.77 -5.44
N CYS A 146 3.00 -4.44 -4.85
CA CYS A 146 4.38 -3.99 -4.77
C CYS A 146 5.35 -5.08 -5.28
N GLY A 147 6.45 -4.67 -5.89
CA GLY A 147 7.50 -5.56 -6.37
C GLY A 147 8.38 -4.92 -7.43
N ASN A 148 9.31 -5.68 -7.99
CA ASN A 148 10.12 -5.25 -9.13
C ASN A 148 9.44 -5.62 -10.45
N SER A 149 9.27 -4.65 -11.35
CA SER A 149 8.65 -4.91 -12.66
C SER A 149 7.23 -5.51 -12.55
N ILE A 150 6.57 -5.18 -11.44
CA ILE A 150 5.35 -5.82 -10.91
C ILE A 150 4.12 -5.75 -11.85
N ALA A 151 4.19 -4.93 -12.91
CA ALA A 151 3.16 -4.89 -13.93
C ALA A 151 3.01 -6.23 -14.68
N THR A 152 4.11 -6.98 -14.84
CA THR A 152 4.10 -8.31 -15.45
C THR A 152 3.30 -9.26 -14.59
N ASP A 153 3.64 -9.38 -13.31
CA ASP A 153 2.95 -10.22 -12.33
C ASP A 153 1.48 -9.85 -12.24
N ARG A 154 1.17 -8.55 -12.19
CA ARG A 154 -0.21 -8.07 -12.17
C ARG A 154 -1.02 -8.55 -13.37
N THR A 155 -0.40 -8.65 -14.54
CA THR A 155 -1.07 -9.15 -15.75
C THR A 155 -1.46 -10.62 -15.60
N PHE A 156 -0.57 -11.45 -15.05
CA PHE A 156 -0.88 -12.85 -14.72
C PHE A 156 -1.90 -12.97 -13.59
N LEU A 157 -1.78 -12.18 -12.51
CA LEU A 157 -2.75 -12.17 -11.41
C LEU A 157 -4.15 -11.79 -11.88
N ALA A 158 -4.29 -10.79 -12.76
CA ALA A 158 -5.59 -10.39 -13.29
C ALA A 158 -6.27 -11.50 -14.13
N ARG A 159 -5.47 -12.34 -14.80
CA ARG A 159 -5.93 -13.48 -15.60
C ARG A 159 -6.25 -14.71 -14.74
N ASP A 160 -5.32 -15.07 -13.84
CA ASP A 160 -5.28 -16.37 -13.19
C ASP A 160 -5.76 -16.34 -11.72
N MET A 161 -5.58 -15.21 -11.04
CA MET A 161 -5.90 -15.01 -9.63
C MET A 161 -6.75 -13.75 -9.42
N LYS A 162 -7.83 -13.64 -10.20
CA LYS A 162 -8.66 -12.44 -10.34
C LYS A 162 -9.16 -11.89 -9.00
N ARG A 163 -9.45 -12.75 -8.02
CA ARG A 163 -9.94 -12.29 -6.71
C ARG A 163 -8.86 -11.57 -5.91
N ILE A 164 -7.58 -11.86 -6.16
CA ILE A 164 -6.47 -11.12 -5.57
C ILE A 164 -6.35 -9.76 -6.25
N ASP A 165 -6.30 -9.70 -7.59
CA ASP A 165 -6.18 -8.43 -8.33
C ASP A 165 -7.34 -7.47 -8.01
N GLU A 166 -8.58 -7.97 -7.94
CA GLU A 166 -9.76 -7.18 -7.58
C GLU A 166 -9.77 -6.72 -6.11
N PHE A 167 -9.12 -7.47 -5.22
CA PHE A 167 -9.04 -7.13 -3.80
C PHE A 167 -7.99 -6.05 -3.53
N LEU A 168 -6.92 -6.00 -4.32
CA LEU A 168 -5.86 -5.00 -4.20
C LEU A 168 -6.25 -3.67 -4.85
N HIS A 169 -5.57 -2.59 -4.46
CA HIS A 169 -5.74 -1.29 -5.09
C HIS A 169 -5.19 -1.30 -6.52
N TYR A 170 -5.76 -0.49 -7.42
CA TYR A 170 -5.35 -0.45 -8.84
C TYR A 170 -3.93 0.12 -9.05
N ARG A 171 -3.41 0.90 -8.10
CA ARG A 171 -2.04 1.40 -8.14
C ARG A 171 -1.05 0.32 -7.73
N MET A 172 0.16 0.47 -8.24
CA MET A 172 1.30 -0.38 -7.90
C MET A 172 2.44 0.50 -7.37
N ILE A 173 3.28 -0.09 -6.53
CA ILE A 173 4.60 0.45 -6.19
C ILE A 173 5.63 -0.43 -6.91
N ASP A 174 6.14 0.08 -8.03
CA ASP A 174 7.14 -0.60 -8.83
C ASP A 174 8.55 -0.12 -8.47
N VAL A 175 9.33 -1.00 -7.83
CA VAL A 175 10.71 -0.72 -7.42
C VAL A 175 11.60 -0.49 -8.64
N SER A 176 11.33 -1.15 -9.76
CA SER A 176 12.09 -0.99 -11.01
C SER A 176 11.93 0.42 -11.60
N SER A 177 10.77 1.05 -11.40
CA SER A 177 10.56 2.45 -11.78
C SER A 177 11.50 3.39 -11.01
N ILE A 178 11.66 3.18 -9.70
CA ILE A 178 12.58 3.98 -8.87
C ILE A 178 14.04 3.71 -9.25
N LYS A 179 14.39 2.43 -9.48
CA LYS A 179 15.72 2.01 -9.96
C LYS A 179 16.12 2.75 -11.23
N GLU A 180 15.24 2.81 -12.22
CA GLU A 180 15.51 3.50 -13.49
C GLU A 180 15.69 5.02 -13.31
N LEU A 181 14.93 5.65 -12.40
CA LEU A 181 15.12 7.07 -12.07
C LEU A 181 16.47 7.31 -11.38
N LEU A 182 16.83 6.49 -10.40
CA LEU A 182 18.11 6.59 -9.70
C LEU A 182 19.30 6.34 -10.63
N ARG A 183 19.20 5.45 -11.61
CA ARG A 183 20.22 5.24 -12.64
C ARG A 183 20.56 6.52 -13.40
N ARG A 184 19.56 7.37 -13.66
CA ARG A 184 19.70 8.62 -14.43
C ARG A 184 20.08 9.80 -13.54
N TRP A 185 19.43 9.93 -12.38
CA TRP A 185 19.57 11.11 -11.52
C TRP A 185 20.68 10.97 -10.48
N PHE A 186 20.92 9.76 -10.00
CA PHE A 186 21.89 9.46 -8.95
C PHE A 186 22.72 8.21 -9.28
N PRO A 187 23.55 8.22 -10.34
CA PRO A 187 24.28 7.03 -10.78
C PRO A 187 25.13 6.37 -9.68
N ARG A 188 25.69 7.16 -8.76
CA ARG A 188 26.44 6.64 -7.60
C ARG A 188 25.58 5.77 -6.68
N VAL A 189 24.34 6.18 -6.43
CA VAL A 189 23.38 5.40 -5.64
C VAL A 189 23.02 4.12 -6.38
N TYR A 190 22.77 4.20 -7.69
CA TYR A 190 22.46 3.03 -8.50
C TYR A 190 23.59 1.99 -8.49
N TYR A 191 24.83 2.39 -8.79
CA TYR A 191 25.97 1.45 -8.89
C TYR A 191 26.48 0.94 -7.54
N ALA A 192 26.08 1.56 -6.42
CA ALA A 192 26.43 1.11 -5.06
C ALA A 192 25.32 0.28 -4.40
N GLY A 193 24.26 -0.07 -5.16
CA GLY A 193 23.18 -0.90 -4.65
C GLY A 193 23.65 -2.31 -4.23
N PRO A 194 22.89 -2.98 -3.35
CA PRO A 194 23.20 -4.34 -2.93
C PRO A 194 23.21 -5.29 -4.12
N GLU A 195 24.14 -6.25 -4.11
CA GLU A 195 24.13 -7.36 -5.07
C GLU A 195 22.92 -8.26 -4.78
N LYS A 196 22.27 -8.73 -5.85
CA LYS A 196 21.25 -9.77 -5.75
C LYS A 196 21.95 -11.09 -5.47
N ALA A 197 21.49 -11.84 -4.47
CA ALA A 197 22.04 -13.15 -4.15
C ALA A 197 21.67 -14.18 -5.23
N GLY A 198 20.56 -13.95 -5.95
CA GLY A 198 20.08 -14.81 -7.02
C GLY A 198 19.44 -16.09 -6.49
N GLY A 199 18.48 -16.64 -7.24
CA GLY A 199 17.76 -17.84 -6.84
C GLY A 199 16.56 -18.18 -7.72
N HIS A 200 15.91 -17.18 -8.33
CA HIS A 200 14.69 -17.35 -9.13
C HIS A 200 13.65 -18.18 -8.36
N ARG A 201 13.43 -17.77 -7.12
CA ARG A 201 12.42 -18.31 -6.22
C ARG A 201 11.66 -17.13 -5.65
N ALA A 202 10.34 -17.18 -5.78
CA ALA A 202 9.51 -15.99 -5.62
C ALA A 202 9.70 -15.30 -4.25
N LEU A 203 9.77 -16.06 -3.15
CA LEU A 203 9.89 -15.50 -1.79
C LEU A 203 11.25 -14.80 -1.55
N ALA A 204 12.32 -15.36 -2.10
CA ALA A 204 13.64 -14.74 -2.03
C ALA A 204 13.66 -13.44 -2.85
N ASP A 205 13.11 -13.47 -4.06
CA ASP A 205 13.10 -12.34 -4.99
C ASP A 205 12.24 -11.16 -4.48
N ILE A 206 11.08 -11.39 -3.84
CA ILE A 206 10.35 -10.30 -3.15
C ILE A 206 11.12 -9.74 -1.95
N THR A 207 11.82 -10.58 -1.20
CA THR A 207 12.62 -10.13 -0.04
C THR A 207 13.75 -9.20 -0.51
N GLU A 208 14.42 -9.56 -1.61
CA GLU A 208 15.41 -8.71 -2.26
C GLU A 208 14.79 -7.40 -2.78
N SER A 209 13.58 -7.45 -3.35
CA SER A 209 12.86 -6.26 -3.82
C SER A 209 12.57 -5.26 -2.68
N ILE A 210 12.17 -5.77 -1.50
CA ILE A 210 11.97 -4.96 -0.29
C ILE A 210 13.28 -4.33 0.16
N HIS A 211 14.37 -5.10 0.19
CA HIS A 211 15.70 -4.58 0.55
C HIS A 211 16.19 -3.53 -0.44
N GLU A 212 15.97 -3.73 -1.73
CA GLU A 212 16.31 -2.77 -2.78
C GLU A 212 15.54 -1.44 -2.56
N LEU A 213 14.22 -1.49 -2.29
CA LEU A 213 13.45 -0.28 -2.00
C LEU A 213 13.88 0.40 -0.69
N ARG A 214 14.22 -0.37 0.36
CA ARG A 214 14.78 0.18 1.61
C ARG A 214 16.09 0.91 1.36
N TYR A 215 16.97 0.35 0.54
CA TYR A 215 18.21 1.00 0.14
C TYR A 215 17.94 2.31 -0.62
N TYR A 216 17.03 2.29 -1.59
CA TYR A 216 16.65 3.49 -2.33
C TYR A 216 16.08 4.57 -1.43
N ARG A 217 15.18 4.22 -0.50
CA ARG A 217 14.65 5.15 0.50
C ARG A 217 15.76 5.81 1.31
N ALA A 218 16.76 5.04 1.75
CA ALA A 218 17.84 5.55 2.58
C ALA A 218 18.87 6.41 1.81
N ALA A 219 19.17 6.04 0.56
CA ALA A 219 20.28 6.64 -0.20
C ALA A 219 19.83 7.65 -1.27
N GLY A 220 18.63 7.49 -1.84
CA GLY A 220 18.15 8.25 -2.99
C GLY A 220 17.04 9.27 -2.69
N PHE A 221 16.37 9.17 -1.55
CA PHE A 221 15.32 10.10 -1.14
C PHE A 221 15.83 11.11 -0.09
N VAL A 222 15.06 12.18 0.09
CA VAL A 222 15.36 13.18 1.13
C VAL A 222 15.21 12.55 2.53
N PRO A 223 16.15 12.80 3.46
CA PRO A 223 16.03 12.29 4.82
C PRO A 223 14.79 12.82 5.54
N GLU A 224 14.24 12.03 6.46
CA GLU A 224 13.16 12.47 7.33
C GLU A 224 13.58 13.64 8.23
N PRO A 225 12.66 14.59 8.52
CA PRO A 225 11.23 14.59 8.17
C PRO A 225 10.91 15.06 6.73
N GLY A 226 11.92 15.32 5.90
CA GLY A 226 11.76 15.90 4.57
C GLY A 226 11.49 17.40 4.61
N PRO A 227 11.21 18.02 3.43
CA PRO A 227 10.86 19.42 3.34
C PRO A 227 9.59 19.76 4.13
N SER A 228 9.55 20.94 4.74
CA SER A 228 8.33 21.44 5.37
C SER A 228 7.20 21.65 4.34
N THR A 229 5.98 21.87 4.83
CA THR A 229 4.87 22.26 3.95
C THR A 229 5.15 23.55 3.18
N ALA A 230 5.82 24.53 3.79
CA ALA A 230 6.11 25.80 3.13
C ALA A 230 7.16 25.61 2.02
N VAL A 231 8.24 24.87 2.29
CA VAL A 231 9.26 24.53 1.28
C VAL A 231 8.64 23.75 0.13
N ALA A 232 7.82 22.73 0.43
CA ALA A 232 7.15 21.93 -0.60
C ALA A 232 6.22 22.78 -1.49
N ARG A 233 5.50 23.75 -0.92
CA ARG A 233 4.64 24.69 -1.67
C ARG A 233 5.44 25.64 -2.54
N ALA A 234 6.57 26.16 -2.04
CA ALA A 234 7.44 27.04 -2.82
C ALA A 234 8.00 26.31 -4.06
N VAL A 235 8.46 25.06 -3.88
CA VAL A 235 8.89 24.21 -5.00
C VAL A 235 7.76 23.97 -5.99
N ALA A 236 6.55 23.66 -5.52
CA ALA A 236 5.41 23.41 -6.39
C ALA A 236 5.01 24.65 -7.23
N ALA A 237 5.07 25.84 -6.63
CA ALA A 237 4.79 27.09 -7.32
C ALA A 237 5.83 27.33 -8.44
N ASP A 238 7.12 27.23 -8.13
CA ASP A 238 8.21 27.41 -9.10
C ASP A 238 8.11 26.44 -10.28
N ILE A 239 7.85 25.16 -10.02
CA ILE A 239 7.63 24.15 -11.08
C ILE A 239 6.44 24.52 -11.98
N THR A 240 5.35 25.02 -11.39
CA THR A 240 4.14 25.41 -12.16
C THR A 240 4.40 26.63 -13.06
N GLU A 241 5.35 27.48 -12.67
CA GLU A 241 5.79 28.65 -13.45
C GLU A 241 6.91 28.30 -14.48
N GLY A 242 7.33 27.04 -14.55
CA GLY A 242 8.31 26.54 -15.51
C GLY A 242 9.75 26.49 -14.99
N GLY A 243 9.96 26.69 -13.68
CA GLY A 243 11.24 26.50 -13.00
C GLY A 243 11.61 25.03 -12.82
N ASP A 244 12.74 24.77 -12.16
CA ASP A 244 13.24 23.41 -11.86
C ASP A 244 13.14 23.04 -10.37
N GLY A 245 12.57 23.93 -9.55
CA GLY A 245 12.32 23.75 -8.12
C GLY A 245 13.56 23.89 -7.23
N LYS A 246 14.79 23.91 -7.77
CA LYS A 246 16.01 23.84 -6.96
C LYS A 246 16.24 25.13 -6.17
N GLN A 247 16.18 26.27 -6.86
CA GLN A 247 16.39 27.58 -6.24
C GLN A 247 15.27 27.90 -5.23
N ALA A 248 14.01 27.59 -5.58
CA ALA A 248 12.87 27.76 -4.70
C ALA A 248 13.01 26.93 -3.40
N ARG A 249 13.47 25.68 -3.51
CA ARG A 249 13.75 24.84 -2.34
C ARG A 249 14.82 25.45 -1.45
N GLU A 250 15.95 25.88 -2.02
CA GLU A 250 17.07 26.46 -1.29
C GLU A 250 16.67 27.75 -0.58
N ALA A 251 15.98 28.65 -1.28
CA ALA A 251 15.52 29.92 -0.73
C ALA A 251 14.51 29.73 0.41
N ALA A 252 13.51 28.86 0.22
CA ALA A 252 12.50 28.59 1.26
C ALA A 252 13.12 27.92 2.49
N SER A 253 14.04 26.96 2.29
CA SER A 253 14.73 26.29 3.40
C SER A 253 15.61 27.27 4.20
N ALA A 254 16.27 28.20 3.51
CA ALA A 254 17.09 29.24 4.15
C ALA A 254 16.22 30.25 4.93
N ALA A 255 15.05 30.63 4.40
CA ALA A 255 14.13 31.53 5.07
C ALA A 255 13.58 30.94 6.38
N GLU A 256 13.21 29.65 6.38
CA GLU A 256 12.79 28.94 7.58
C GLU A 256 13.91 28.86 8.62
N ALA A 257 15.13 28.51 8.20
CA ALA A 257 16.29 28.47 9.08
C ALA A 257 16.62 29.84 9.71
N ALA A 258 16.29 30.94 9.01
CA ALA A 258 16.46 32.31 9.50
C ALA A 258 15.32 32.78 10.44
N GLY A 259 14.30 31.97 10.68
CA GLY A 259 13.17 32.31 11.55
C GLY A 259 12.25 33.40 10.99
N LEU A 260 12.24 33.58 9.66
CA LEU A 260 11.34 34.49 8.96
C LEU A 260 9.99 33.79 8.70
N GLU A 261 9.32 33.32 9.75
CA GLU A 261 7.89 33.02 9.66
C GLU A 261 7.13 34.34 9.82
N GLU A 262 6.31 34.67 8.81
CA GLU A 262 5.44 35.85 8.80
C GLU A 262 4.66 35.98 10.12
N LYS A 263 4.68 37.20 10.68
CA LYS A 263 3.69 37.67 11.66
C LYS A 263 2.34 37.88 11.00
#